data_AF-A0A0F2L307-F1
#
_entry.id   AF-A0A0F2L307-F1
#
_cell.length_a   1.000
_cell.length_b   1.000
_cell.length_c   1.000
_cell.angle_alpha   90.00
_cell.angle_beta   90.00
_cell.angle_gamma   90.00
#
_symmetry.space_group_name_H-M   'P 1'
#
loop_
_entity.id
_entity.type
_entity.pdbx_description
1 polymer ?
#
loop_
_entity_poly.entity_id
_entity_poly.type
_entity_poly.pdbx_seq_one_letter_code
_entity_poly.pdbx_strand_id
1 'polypeptide(L)' 'LRKRDLDPKNFENHLMIYDYGMPPHAGWGMGLYRLMMVLLGRENIREVVLYPRDRFRLEP' A
#
# COMPACT_ATOMS: atom_id res chain seq x y z
N LEU A 1 6.89 -13.14 -10.39
CA LEU A 1 7.61 -12.15 -11.22
C LEU A 1 7.53 -12.55 -12.70
N ARG A 2 8.24 -13.60 -13.13
CA ARG A 2 8.20 -14.08 -14.54
C ARG A 2 6.79 -14.43 -15.08
N LYS A 3 5.93 -15.08 -14.29
CA LYS A 3 4.53 -15.35 -14.67
C LYS A 3 3.63 -14.11 -14.77
N ARG A 4 4.05 -12.98 -14.20
CA ARG A 4 3.32 -11.71 -14.22
C ARG A 4 4.01 -10.69 -15.15
N ASP A 5 4.92 -11.15 -16.00
CA ASP A 5 5.71 -10.31 -16.92
C ASP A 5 6.54 -9.22 -16.23
N LEU A 6 7.04 -9.50 -15.03
CA LEU A 6 7.92 -8.60 -14.27
C LEU A 6 9.36 -9.11 -14.31
N ASP A 7 10.29 -8.23 -14.68
CA ASP A 7 11.73 -8.52 -14.65
C ASP A 7 12.21 -8.70 -13.19
N PRO A 8 12.73 -9.88 -12.81
CA PRO A 8 13.27 -10.12 -11.47
C PRO A 8 14.44 -9.22 -11.08
N LYS A 9 15.22 -8.70 -12.05
CA LYS A 9 16.38 -7.84 -11.76
C LYS A 9 15.99 -6.55 -11.04
N ASN A 10 14.81 -6.01 -11.32
CA ASN A 10 14.31 -4.81 -10.64
C ASN A 10 14.04 -5.02 -9.14
N PHE A 11 13.98 -6.27 -8.67
CA PHE A 11 13.66 -6.63 -7.29
C PHE A 11 14.81 -7.34 -6.58
N GLU A 12 16.02 -7.36 -7.14
CA GLU A 12 17.19 -8.09 -6.62
C GLU A 12 17.46 -7.82 -5.14
N ASN A 13 17.43 -6.54 -4.74
CA ASN A 13 17.60 -6.13 -3.33
C ASN A 13 16.52 -6.69 -2.39
N HIS A 14 15.27 -6.81 -2.87
CA HIS A 14 14.19 -7.37 -2.07
C HIS A 14 14.24 -8.91 -2.04
N LEU A 15 14.67 -9.53 -3.13
CA LEU A 15 14.73 -10.98 -3.29
C LEU A 15 15.88 -11.63 -2.52
N MET A 16 17.03 -10.95 -2.40
CA MET A 16 18.20 -11.46 -1.66
C MET A 16 17.85 -11.88 -0.22
N ILE A 17 16.92 -11.19 0.44
CA ILE A 17 16.53 -11.48 1.83
C ILE A 17 15.91 -12.88 1.96
N TYR A 18 15.27 -13.38 0.91
CA TYR A 18 14.67 -14.71 0.92
C TYR A 18 15.69 -15.84 0.84
N ASP A 19 16.90 -15.59 0.32
CA ASP A 19 17.98 -16.57 0.20
C ASP A 19 18.65 -16.89 1.56
N TYR A 20 18.52 -16.00 2.54
CA TYR A 20 19.08 -16.17 3.89
C TYR A 20 18.14 -16.89 4.87
N GLY A 21 17.13 -17.62 4.38
CA GLY A 21 16.25 -18.45 5.23
C GLY A 21 15.07 -17.68 5.83
N MET A 22 14.38 -16.88 5.02
CA MET A 22 13.17 -16.17 5.44
C MET A 22 12.05 -17.18 5.81
N PRO A 23 11.46 -17.09 7.02
CA PRO A 23 10.34 -17.95 7.40
C PRO A 23 9.08 -17.62 6.57
N PRO A 24 8.11 -18.55 6.48
CA PRO A 24 6.86 -18.28 5.79
C PRO A 24 6.11 -17.15 6.51
N HIS A 25 5.97 -16.01 5.83
CA HIS A 25 5.24 -14.86 6.33
C HIS A 25 3.98 -14.61 5.50
N ALA A 26 2.99 -14.03 6.14
CA ALA A 26 1.80 -13.50 5.50
C ALA A 26 1.39 -12.23 6.23
N GLY A 27 0.74 -11.32 5.51
CA GLY A 27 0.25 -10.07 6.06
C GLY A 27 -0.89 -9.53 5.21
N TRP A 28 -1.54 -8.50 5.73
CA TRP A 28 -2.61 -7.81 5.05
C TRP A 28 -2.42 -6.30 5.18
N GLY A 29 -2.77 -5.57 4.13
CA GLY A 29 -2.72 -4.11 4.11
C GLY A 29 -4.11 -3.54 4.32
N MET A 30 -4.31 -2.82 5.44
CA MET A 30 -5.55 -2.10 5.70
C MET A 30 -5.32 -0.59 5.56
N GLY A 31 -6.09 0.06 4.69
CA GLY A 31 -6.01 1.51 4.54
C GLY A 31 -6.68 2.20 5.72
N LEU A 32 -5.91 2.90 6.55
CA LEU A 32 -6.41 3.60 7.74
C LEU A 32 -7.60 4.53 7.42
N TYR A 33 -7.47 5.37 6.40
CA TYR A 33 -8.54 6.30 6.03
C TYR A 33 -9.77 5.58 5.45
N ARG A 34 -9.59 4.45 4.75
CA ARG A 34 -10.74 3.64 4.31
C ARG A 34 -11.45 2.98 5.48
N LEU A 35 -10.71 2.52 6.50
CA LEU A 35 -11.31 2.05 7.74
C LEU A 35 -12.11 3.18 8.41
N MET A 36 -11.54 4.39 8.52
CA MET A 36 -12.23 5.55 9.08
C MET A 36 -13.50 5.92 8.31
N MET A 37 -13.50 5.85 6.97
CA MET A 37 -14.71 6.09 6.17
C MET A 37 -15.84 5.14 6.54
N VAL A 38 -15.54 3.85 6.68
CA VAL A 38 -16.53 2.84 7.05
C VAL A 38 -17.01 3.05 8.48
N LEU A 39 -16.11 3.32 9.43
CA LEU A 39 -16.47 3.57 10.83
C LEU A 39 -17.30 4.83 11.03
N LEU A 40 -17.04 5.88 10.24
CA LEU A 40 -17.72 7.17 10.33
C LEU A 40 -18.90 7.30 9.36
N GLY A 41 -19.19 6.27 8.56
CA GLY A 41 -20.26 6.25 7.57
C GLY A 41 -20.11 7.32 6.47
N ARG A 42 -18.88 7.64 6.06
CA ARG A 42 -18.60 8.68 5.06
C ARG A 42 -18.38 8.09 3.68
N GLU A 43 -18.97 8.74 2.68
CA GLU A 43 -18.84 8.33 1.28
C GLU A 43 -17.53 8.82 0.64
N ASN A 44 -16.91 9.88 1.19
CA ASN A 44 -15.70 10.47 0.64
C ASN A 44 -14.51 10.40 1.61
N ILE A 45 -13.36 9.93 1.12
CA ILE A 45 -12.11 9.82 1.89
C ILE A 45 -11.58 11.19 2.32
N ARG A 46 -11.91 12.26 1.60
CA ARG A 46 -11.51 13.62 1.94
C ARG A 46 -12.12 14.12 3.24
N GLU A 47 -13.23 13.54 3.69
CA GLU A 47 -13.90 13.92 4.94
C GLU A 47 -13.23 13.34 6.18
N VAL A 48 -12.42 12.29 6.01
CA VAL A 48 -11.73 11.60 7.11
C VAL A 48 -10.22 11.88 7.13
N VAL A 49 -9.74 12.75 6.23
CA VAL A 49 -8.34 13.16 6.10
C VAL A 49 -8.24 14.66 6.32
N LEU A 50 -7.40 15.09 7.26
CA LEU A 50 -7.24 16.50 7.61
C LEU A 50 -6.72 17.35 6.43
N TYR A 51 -5.72 16.83 5.71
CA TYR A 51 -5.15 17.47 4.51
C TYR A 51 -5.23 16.49 3.32
N PRO A 52 -6.35 16.47 2.58
CA PRO A 52 -6.51 15.53 1.49
C PRO A 52 -5.53 15.83 0.36
N ARG A 53 -4.77 14.81 -0.04
CA ARG A 53 -3.89 14.86 -1.22
C ARG A 53 -4.61 14.23 -2.39
N ASP A 54 -4.76 15.01 -3.46
CA ASP A 54 -5.32 14.54 -4.72
C ASP A 54 -4.50 15.12 -5.88
N ARG A 55 -4.72 14.63 -7.10
CA ARG A 55 -4.03 15.10 -8.31
C ARG A 55 -4.11 16.61 -8.51
N PHE A 56 -5.16 17.24 -7.98
CA PHE A 56 -5.44 18.68 -8.14
C PHE A 56 -5.21 19.50 -6.86
N ARG A 57 -4.85 18.88 -5.73
CA ARG A 57 -4.67 19.59 -4.45
C ARG A 57 -3.34 19.21 -3.80
N LEU A 58 -2.37 20.13 -3.94
CA LEU A 58 -1.00 20.01 -3.44
C LEU A 58 -0.68 21.01 -2.30
N GLU A 59 -1.59 21.92 -1.98
CA GLU A 59 -1.45 22.88 -0.88
C GLU A 59 -2.61 22.69 0.12
N PRO A 60 -2.39 23.03 1.41
CA PRO A 60 -3.46 23.03 2.41
C PRO A 60 -4.70 23.78 1.94
#